data_AF-A0A2S8SX55-F1
#
_entry.id   AF-A0A2S8SX55-F1
#
_cell.length_a   1.000
_cell.length_b   1.000
_cell.length_c   1.000
_cell.angle_alpha   90.00
_cell.angle_beta   90.00
_cell.angle_gamma   90.00
#
_symmetry.space_group_name_H-M   'P 1'
#
loop_
_entity.id
_entity.type
_entity.pdbx_description
1 polymer ?
#
loop_
_entity_poly.entity_id
_entity_poly.type
_entity_poly.pdbx_seq_one_letter_code
_entity_poly.pdbx_strand_id
1 'polypeptide(L)'
;MKIIALECGGAVASLVALETWGQTANVTGESILEEPRALSRLLIERFDVVLRQSKWKMDELDGLAIGIGPGSWTSLRIGLSTFKTLAQTLKIPLAGVPSFDALAAAVYGAKREAFAQKTSRKRKSQTSDFEAQILLAVSPCRPGEFYGKIFEMTPHSLSVGQSEWIASAQMHLDAAFCQGLASEIEPPLFLCGDAASEVGRLLGARGEIYDIGNAESSALALEIALAGAAQIVAGEAENPLDVKPLYLAPSHAERYLAERNGGVYSS
;
A
#
# COMPACT_ATOMS: atom_id res chain seq x y z
N MET A 1 14.07 17.86 -5.91
CA MET A 1 13.71 16.82 -6.87
C MET A 1 12.23 16.95 -7.20
N LYS A 2 11.85 16.83 -8.47
CA LYS A 2 10.47 16.83 -8.96
C LYS A 2 10.08 15.42 -9.37
N ILE A 3 9.15 14.82 -8.65
CA ILE A 3 8.70 13.43 -8.90
C ILE A 3 7.19 13.39 -9.08
N ILE A 4 6.70 12.53 -9.97
CA ILE A 4 5.27 12.19 -10.07
C ILE A 4 5.08 10.73 -9.66
N ALA A 5 4.13 10.48 -8.77
CA ALA A 5 3.78 9.16 -8.26
C ALA A 5 2.37 8.74 -8.67
N LEU A 6 2.16 7.45 -8.94
CA LEU A 6 0.86 6.83 -9.19
C LEU A 6 0.57 5.72 -8.17
N GLU A 7 -0.59 5.78 -7.54
CA GLU A 7 -1.25 4.61 -6.95
C GLU A 7 -2.43 4.19 -7.83
N CYS A 8 -2.57 2.89 -8.10
CA CYS A 8 -3.68 2.39 -8.92
C CYS A 8 -4.12 0.96 -8.58
N GLY A 9 -3.60 0.35 -7.52
CA GLY A 9 -3.93 -0.99 -7.07
C GLY A 9 -5.27 -1.08 -6.33
N GLY A 10 -5.73 0.00 -5.71
CA GLY A 10 -6.98 0.06 -4.94
C GLY A 10 -8.25 0.40 -5.74
N ALA A 11 -9.31 0.74 -4.99
CA ALA A 11 -10.62 1.12 -5.54
C ALA A 11 -10.64 2.42 -6.37
N VAL A 12 -9.62 3.27 -6.24
CA VAL A 12 -9.42 4.47 -7.04
C VAL A 12 -7.95 4.56 -7.44
N ALA A 13 -7.65 5.33 -8.49
CA ALA A 13 -6.28 5.69 -8.82
C ALA A 13 -5.99 7.15 -8.46
N SER A 14 -4.78 7.44 -8.05
CA SER A 14 -4.36 8.79 -7.67
C SER A 14 -2.95 9.09 -8.16
N LEU A 15 -2.75 10.33 -8.57
CA LEU A 15 -1.47 10.88 -8.99
C LEU A 15 -1.10 12.06 -8.08
N VAL A 16 0.17 12.15 -7.70
CA VAL A 16 0.73 13.27 -6.93
C VAL A 16 2.02 13.74 -7.59
N ALA A 17 2.15 15.06 -7.78
CA ALA A 17 3.41 15.73 -8.07
C ALA A 17 4.02 16.26 -6.77
N LEU A 18 5.23 15.80 -6.46
CA LEU A 18 5.96 16.13 -5.24
C LEU A 18 7.28 16.82 -5.57
N GLU A 19 7.47 18.03 -5.03
CA GLU A 19 8.76 18.72 -5.04
C GLU A 19 9.46 18.50 -3.70
N THR A 20 10.67 17.97 -3.71
CA THR A 20 11.48 17.80 -2.49
C THR A 20 12.71 18.69 -2.50
N TRP A 21 13.08 19.24 -1.35
CA TRP A 21 14.30 20.02 -1.18
C TRP A 21 14.88 19.85 0.23
N GLY A 22 16.01 19.15 0.35
CA GLY A 22 16.53 18.78 1.66
C GLY A 22 15.53 17.91 2.43
N GLN A 23 15.07 18.40 3.58
CA GLN A 23 14.06 17.73 4.42
C GLN A 23 12.63 18.21 4.15
N THR A 24 12.42 19.09 3.17
CA THR A 24 11.09 19.58 2.82
C THR A 24 10.51 18.81 1.64
N ALA A 25 9.21 18.59 1.67
CA ALA A 25 8.44 17.99 0.60
C ALA A 25 7.16 18.80 0.42
N ASN A 26 6.82 19.16 -0.83
CA ASN A 26 5.69 19.98 -1.17
C ASN A 26 4.87 19.33 -2.29
N VAL A 27 3.59 19.10 -2.03
CA VAL A 27 2.66 18.64 -3.07
C VAL A 27 2.31 19.83 -3.95
N THR A 28 2.63 19.71 -5.23
CA THR A 28 2.45 20.78 -6.23
C THR A 28 1.33 20.50 -7.21
N GLY A 29 0.81 19.26 -7.22
CA GLY A 29 -0.34 18.86 -8.01
C GLY A 29 -0.85 17.50 -7.56
N GLU A 30 -2.15 17.29 -7.69
CA GLU A 30 -2.81 16.03 -7.38
C GLU A 30 -3.98 15.78 -8.32
N SER A 31 -4.23 14.51 -8.63
CA SER A 31 -5.40 14.12 -9.39
C SER A 31 -5.89 12.75 -8.95
N ILE A 32 -7.20 12.66 -8.70
CA ILE A 32 -7.87 11.42 -8.32
C ILE A 32 -8.75 10.98 -9.49
N LEU A 33 -8.71 9.68 -9.76
CA LEU A 33 -9.58 8.99 -10.71
C LEU A 33 -10.43 7.98 -9.95
N GLU A 34 -11.68 8.37 -9.68
CA GLU A 34 -12.68 7.56 -8.97
C GLU A 34 -13.16 6.34 -9.78
N GLU A 35 -12.96 6.35 -11.09
CA GLU A 35 -13.35 5.26 -12.00
C GLU A 35 -12.11 4.49 -12.50
N PRO A 36 -11.63 3.45 -11.79
CA PRO A 36 -10.48 2.64 -12.24
C PRO A 36 -10.65 2.03 -13.64
N ARG A 37 -11.90 1.74 -14.04
CA ARG A 37 -12.20 1.22 -15.38
C ARG A 37 -11.83 2.20 -16.50
N ALA A 38 -11.80 3.49 -16.20
CA ALA A 38 -11.39 4.53 -17.12
C ALA A 38 -9.88 4.79 -17.10
N LEU A 39 -9.09 4.08 -16.26
CA LEU A 39 -7.64 4.31 -16.11
C LEU A 39 -6.89 4.22 -17.44
N SER A 40 -7.17 3.21 -18.27
CA SER A 40 -6.52 3.06 -19.59
C SER A 40 -6.78 4.24 -20.54
N ARG A 41 -7.92 4.91 -20.37
CA ARG A 41 -8.33 6.06 -21.20
C ARG A 41 -7.85 7.38 -20.64
N LEU A 42 -7.85 7.52 -19.31
CA LEU A 42 -7.68 8.80 -18.62
C LEU A 42 -6.31 8.98 -17.97
N LEU A 43 -5.49 7.95 -17.79
CA LEU A 43 -4.22 8.07 -17.05
C LEU A 43 -3.30 9.17 -17.60
N ILE A 44 -3.09 9.22 -18.92
CA ILE A 44 -2.26 10.26 -19.55
C ILE A 44 -2.87 11.65 -19.39
N GLU A 45 -4.19 11.78 -19.49
CA GLU A 45 -4.89 13.05 -19.26
C GLU A 45 -4.71 13.51 -17.81
N ARG A 46 -4.87 12.60 -16.83
CA ARG A 46 -4.67 12.92 -15.41
C ARG A 46 -3.22 13.27 -15.10
N PHE A 47 -2.26 12.62 -15.75
CA PHE A 47 -0.85 12.95 -15.65
C PHE A 47 -0.57 14.38 -16.15
N ASP A 48 -1.14 14.76 -17.29
CA ASP A 48 -1.04 16.13 -17.83
C ASP A 48 -1.73 17.17 -16.92
N VAL A 49 -2.87 16.82 -16.29
CA VAL A 49 -3.49 17.69 -15.26
C VAL A 49 -2.51 17.95 -14.12
N VAL A 50 -1.85 16.92 -13.58
CA VAL A 50 -0.88 17.05 -12.50
C VAL A 50 0.33 17.91 -12.90
N LEU A 51 0.87 17.72 -14.10
CA LEU A 51 1.94 18.58 -14.64
C LEU A 51 1.53 20.05 -14.73
N ARG A 52 0.31 20.32 -15.20
CA ARG A 52 -0.19 21.70 -15.34
C ARG A 52 -0.42 22.37 -13.98
N GLN A 53 -0.94 21.63 -13.01
CA GLN A 53 -1.11 22.12 -11.63
C GLN A 53 0.24 22.47 -11.01
N SER A 54 1.24 21.61 -11.18
CA SER A 54 2.60 21.84 -10.67
C SER A 54 3.39 22.88 -11.46
N LYS A 55 2.89 23.28 -12.63
CA LYS A 55 3.56 24.17 -13.60
C LYS A 55 4.90 23.60 -14.05
N TRP A 56 5.02 22.28 -14.11
CA TRP A 56 6.23 21.61 -14.58
C TRP A 56 6.11 21.26 -16.06
N LYS A 57 7.28 21.10 -16.67
CA LYS A 57 7.40 20.45 -17.97
C LYS A 57 7.86 19.01 -17.79
N MET A 58 7.62 18.19 -18.81
CA MET A 58 7.99 16.78 -18.80
C MET A 58 9.50 16.57 -18.64
N ASP A 59 10.32 17.46 -19.21
CA ASP A 59 11.79 17.44 -19.13
C ASP A 59 12.36 17.99 -17.81
N GLU A 60 11.51 18.50 -16.92
CA GLU A 60 11.88 18.93 -15.57
C GLU A 60 11.65 17.83 -14.52
N LEU A 61 11.06 16.70 -14.90
CA LEU A 61 10.89 15.57 -14.00
C LEU A 61 12.24 14.91 -13.72
N ASP A 62 12.55 14.69 -12.46
CA ASP A 62 13.77 14.01 -12.03
C ASP A 62 13.54 12.50 -11.85
N GLY A 63 12.28 12.07 -11.75
CA GLY A 63 11.93 10.66 -11.57
C GLY A 63 10.43 10.41 -11.53
N LEU A 64 10.08 9.13 -11.49
CA LEU A 64 8.71 8.65 -11.32
C LEU A 64 8.63 7.62 -10.20
N ALA A 65 7.48 7.50 -9.56
CA ALA A 65 7.21 6.43 -8.60
C ALA A 65 5.85 5.76 -8.88
N ILE A 66 5.72 4.49 -8.55
CA ILE A 66 4.47 3.77 -8.74
C ILE A 66 4.25 2.71 -7.67
N GLY A 67 3.01 2.59 -7.22
CA GLY A 67 2.53 1.48 -6.41
C GLY A 67 2.59 0.17 -7.18
N ILE A 68 3.37 -0.79 -6.69
CA ILE A 68 3.53 -2.10 -7.34
C ILE A 68 2.52 -3.14 -6.84
N GLY A 69 1.62 -2.76 -5.93
CA GLY A 69 0.60 -3.63 -5.36
C GLY A 69 0.95 -4.15 -3.96
N PRO A 70 0.16 -5.11 -3.43
CA PRO A 70 -0.84 -5.90 -4.16
C PRO A 70 -2.13 -5.11 -4.50
N GLY A 71 -2.87 -5.55 -5.53
CA GLY A 71 -4.09 -4.86 -5.98
C GLY A 71 -4.63 -5.32 -7.34
N SER A 72 -5.41 -4.47 -8.00
CA SER A 72 -6.03 -4.72 -9.30
C SER A 72 -5.02 -5.11 -10.38
N TRP A 73 -5.10 -6.35 -10.87
CA TRP A 73 -4.23 -6.88 -11.94
C TRP A 73 -4.21 -6.01 -13.18
N THR A 74 -5.40 -5.57 -13.63
CA THR A 74 -5.54 -4.74 -14.83
C THR A 74 -4.96 -3.35 -14.61
N SER A 75 -5.25 -2.73 -13.47
CA SER A 75 -4.79 -1.37 -13.17
C SER A 75 -3.27 -1.31 -13.02
N LEU A 76 -2.68 -2.26 -12.28
CA LEU A 76 -1.23 -2.34 -12.08
C LEU A 76 -0.49 -2.47 -13.42
N ARG A 77 -1.02 -3.26 -14.36
CA ARG A 77 -0.41 -3.38 -15.70
C ARG A 77 -0.52 -2.11 -16.52
N ILE A 78 -1.67 -1.44 -16.49
CA ILE A 78 -1.86 -0.17 -17.20
C ILE A 78 -0.91 0.89 -16.63
N GLY A 79 -0.90 1.05 -15.30
CA GLY A 79 -0.05 2.00 -14.60
C GLY A 79 1.43 1.75 -14.87
N LEU A 80 1.91 0.52 -14.61
CA LEU A 80 3.31 0.16 -14.81
C LEU A 80 3.74 0.30 -16.27
N SER A 81 2.94 -0.17 -17.23
CA SER A 81 3.30 -0.02 -18.64
C SER A 81 3.46 1.45 -19.01
N THR A 82 2.54 2.30 -18.54
CA THR A 82 2.58 3.74 -18.79
C THR A 82 3.80 4.40 -18.15
N PHE A 83 4.04 4.16 -16.85
CA PHE A 83 5.14 4.77 -16.11
C PHE A 83 6.50 4.28 -16.58
N LYS A 84 6.63 3.00 -16.95
CA LYS A 84 7.84 2.46 -17.59
C LYS A 84 8.13 3.15 -18.91
N THR A 85 7.13 3.29 -19.78
CA THR A 85 7.31 3.96 -21.07
C THR A 85 7.71 5.42 -20.89
N LEU A 86 7.09 6.14 -19.95
CA LEU A 86 7.47 7.52 -19.62
C LEU A 86 8.91 7.60 -19.11
N ALA A 87 9.26 6.79 -18.11
CA ALA A 87 10.60 6.73 -17.53
C ALA A 87 11.68 6.46 -18.59
N GLN A 88 11.45 5.50 -19.48
CA GLN A 88 12.35 5.19 -20.58
C GLN A 88 12.48 6.33 -21.59
N THR A 89 11.37 6.96 -21.95
CA THR A 89 11.36 8.05 -22.94
C THR A 89 12.11 9.26 -22.42
N LEU A 90 11.91 9.59 -21.14
CA LEU A 90 12.53 10.73 -20.47
C LEU A 90 13.94 10.43 -19.96
N LYS A 91 14.33 9.15 -19.93
CA LYS A 91 15.59 8.66 -19.37
C LYS A 91 15.76 9.04 -17.89
N ILE A 92 14.67 8.90 -17.14
CA ILE A 92 14.61 9.17 -15.69
C ILE A 92 14.34 7.87 -14.92
N PRO A 93 14.76 7.77 -13.65
CA PRO A 93 14.51 6.60 -12.83
C PRO A 93 13.01 6.39 -12.54
N LEU A 94 12.65 5.14 -12.29
CA LEU A 94 11.31 4.73 -11.85
C LEU A 94 11.44 3.89 -10.57
N ALA A 95 10.82 4.36 -9.49
CA ALA A 95 10.74 3.64 -8.23
C ALA A 95 9.45 2.80 -8.14
N GLY A 96 9.59 1.52 -7.79
CA GLY A 96 8.47 0.66 -7.43
C GLY A 96 8.29 0.64 -5.92
N VAL A 97 7.11 1.02 -5.43
CA VAL A 97 6.82 1.09 -3.99
C VAL A 97 5.70 0.10 -3.65
N PRO A 98 5.89 -0.82 -2.67
CA PRO A 98 4.80 -1.69 -2.21
C PRO A 98 3.63 -0.85 -1.69
N SER A 99 2.42 -1.07 -2.24
CA SER A 99 1.26 -0.24 -1.92
C SER A 99 0.82 -0.40 -0.45
N PHE A 100 1.05 -1.56 0.16
CA PHE A 100 0.79 -1.74 1.59
C PHE A 100 1.77 -0.99 2.50
N ASP A 101 3.02 -0.79 2.08
CA ASP A 101 3.98 0.00 2.85
C ASP A 101 3.57 1.47 2.85
N ALA A 102 3.21 1.97 1.67
CA ALA A 102 2.67 3.32 1.53
C ALA A 102 1.35 3.52 2.31
N LEU A 103 0.46 2.52 2.29
CA LEU A 103 -0.80 2.58 3.05
C LEU A 103 -0.55 2.60 4.56
N ALA A 104 0.34 1.73 5.05
CA ALA A 104 0.70 1.69 6.45
C ALA A 104 1.34 3.00 6.90
N ALA A 105 2.27 3.56 6.10
CA ALA A 105 2.88 4.86 6.36
C ALA A 105 1.86 6.00 6.43
N ALA A 106 0.94 6.08 5.45
CA ALA A 106 -0.08 7.13 5.39
C ALA A 106 -1.00 7.11 6.61
N VAL A 107 -1.49 5.91 6.96
CA VAL A 107 -2.36 5.71 8.11
C VAL A 107 -1.62 5.96 9.43
N TYR A 108 -0.37 5.49 9.52
CA TYR A 108 0.49 5.70 10.67
C TYR A 108 0.72 7.20 10.94
N GLY A 109 1.10 7.95 9.90
CA GLY A 109 1.31 9.39 9.97
C GLY A 109 0.06 10.16 10.39
N ALA A 110 -1.09 9.86 9.77
CA ALA A 110 -2.35 10.55 10.03
C ALA A 110 -2.92 10.28 11.43
N LYS A 111 -2.66 9.10 12.01
CA LYS A 111 -3.29 8.64 13.26
C LYS A 111 -2.32 8.45 14.42
N ARG A 112 -1.09 8.93 14.29
CA ARG A 112 -0.01 8.78 15.28
C ARG A 112 -0.41 9.16 16.71
N GLU A 113 -1.11 10.28 16.87
CA GLU A 113 -1.57 10.74 18.19
C GLU A 113 -2.67 9.83 18.78
N ALA A 114 -3.57 9.33 17.93
CA ALA A 114 -4.61 8.39 18.35
C ALA A 114 -4.02 7.05 18.82
N PHE A 115 -2.93 6.61 18.19
CA PHE A 115 -2.20 5.40 18.60
C PHE A 115 -1.48 5.59 19.94
N ALA A 116 -0.87 6.75 20.18
CA ALA A 116 -0.17 7.05 21.43
C ALA A 116 -1.10 7.11 22.67
N GLN A 117 -2.36 7.54 22.48
CA GLN A 117 -3.33 7.58 23.57
C GLN A 117 -3.83 6.18 23.96
N LYS A 118 -3.96 5.26 23.00
CA LYS A 118 -4.48 3.90 23.24
C LYS A 118 -3.49 2.99 23.97
N THR A 119 -2.18 3.17 23.76
CA THR A 119 -1.11 2.46 24.50
C THR A 119 -1.05 2.79 26.00
N SER A 120 -1.65 3.89 26.43
CA SER A 120 -1.51 4.39 27.82
C SER A 120 -2.46 3.75 28.83
N ARG A 121 -3.43 2.91 28.41
CA ARG A 121 -4.52 2.44 29.28
C ARG A 121 -4.18 1.25 30.21
N LYS A 122 -2.98 0.66 30.17
CA LYS A 122 -2.58 -0.42 31.09
C LYS A 122 -1.09 -0.40 31.47
N ARG A 123 -0.70 0.52 32.37
CA ARG A 123 0.25 0.28 33.49
C ARG A 123 0.68 1.60 34.13
N LYS A 124 0.44 1.73 35.44
CA LYS A 124 1.12 2.72 36.29
C LYS A 124 2.57 2.28 36.47
N SER A 125 3.45 2.60 35.53
CA SER A 125 4.90 2.65 35.82
C SER A 125 5.55 3.67 34.89
N GLN A 126 6.33 4.55 35.50
CA GLN A 126 7.13 5.57 34.84
C GLN A 126 8.08 4.98 33.79
N THR A 127 8.27 5.75 32.71
CA THR A 127 9.34 5.69 31.68
C THR A 127 9.34 4.52 30.67
N SER A 128 8.87 4.86 29.45
CA SER A 128 9.50 4.68 28.14
C SER A 128 9.47 3.39 27.31
N ASP A 129 8.64 2.39 27.63
CA ASP A 129 8.38 1.29 26.68
C ASP A 129 6.92 1.31 26.23
N PHE A 130 6.68 1.78 25.01
CA PHE A 130 5.38 1.60 24.36
C PHE A 130 5.26 0.16 23.88
N GLU A 131 4.21 -0.54 24.28
CA GLU A 131 3.90 -1.86 23.77
C GLU A 131 3.59 -1.76 22.26
N ALA A 132 4.25 -2.60 21.46
CA ALA A 132 4.05 -2.61 20.01
C ALA A 132 2.61 -3.02 19.70
N GLN A 133 1.98 -2.25 18.82
CA GLN A 133 0.63 -2.50 18.30
C GLN A 133 0.73 -3.03 16.88
N ILE A 134 -0.32 -3.69 16.42
CA ILE A 134 -0.27 -4.37 15.13
C ILE A 134 -1.21 -3.69 14.15
N LEU A 135 -0.67 -3.35 12.98
CA LEU A 135 -1.40 -2.79 11.86
C LEU A 135 -1.44 -3.81 10.73
N LEU A 136 -2.64 -4.22 10.36
CA LEU A 136 -2.90 -5.15 9.28
C LEU A 136 -3.49 -4.39 8.10
N ALA A 137 -2.69 -4.25 7.05
CA ALA A 137 -3.12 -3.69 5.76
C ALA A 137 -3.75 -4.79 4.92
N VAL A 138 -4.99 -4.59 4.49
CA VAL A 138 -5.77 -5.60 3.76
C VAL A 138 -6.49 -5.02 2.55
N SER A 139 -6.47 -5.77 1.45
CA SER A 139 -7.08 -5.38 0.18
C SER A 139 -7.75 -6.58 -0.48
N PRO A 140 -8.89 -6.42 -1.16
CA PRO A 140 -9.55 -7.53 -1.84
C PRO A 140 -8.65 -8.09 -2.95
N CYS A 141 -8.56 -9.41 -3.00
CA CYS A 141 -7.90 -10.14 -4.08
C CYS A 141 -8.92 -10.53 -5.15
N ARG A 142 -9.95 -11.26 -4.73
CA ARG A 142 -11.05 -11.85 -5.53
C ARG A 142 -12.25 -12.05 -4.60
N PRO A 143 -13.45 -12.41 -5.09
CA PRO A 143 -14.58 -12.70 -4.21
C PRO A 143 -14.21 -13.73 -3.13
N GLY A 144 -14.27 -13.30 -1.87
CA GLY A 144 -13.91 -14.13 -0.72
C GLY A 144 -12.41 -14.42 -0.59
N GLU A 145 -11.52 -13.58 -1.14
CA GLU A 145 -10.08 -13.64 -0.89
C GLU A 145 -9.50 -12.25 -0.70
N PHE A 146 -8.48 -12.13 0.16
CA PHE A 146 -7.83 -10.88 0.48
C PHE A 146 -6.31 -11.04 0.53
N TYR A 147 -5.62 -9.98 0.15
CA TYR A 147 -4.21 -9.78 0.44
C TYR A 147 -4.08 -9.19 1.85
N GLY A 148 -3.04 -9.56 2.58
CA GLY A 148 -2.71 -9.00 3.89
C GLY A 148 -1.22 -8.72 4.03
N LYS A 149 -0.86 -7.72 4.85
CA LYS A 149 0.50 -7.48 5.34
C LYS A 149 0.45 -6.96 6.77
N ILE A 150 1.40 -7.38 7.59
CA ILE A 150 1.40 -7.07 9.02
C ILE A 150 2.57 -6.15 9.34
N PHE A 151 2.26 -5.10 10.08
CA PHE A 151 3.22 -4.13 10.58
C PHE A 151 3.17 -4.09 12.09
N GLU A 152 4.35 -3.97 12.70
CA GLU A 152 4.52 -3.62 14.10
C GLU A 152 4.68 -2.10 14.20
N MET A 153 3.97 -1.50 15.15
CA MET A 153 3.86 -0.06 15.28
C MET A 153 4.01 0.37 16.74
N THR A 154 4.90 1.33 16.97
CA THR A 154 4.94 2.13 18.21
C THR A 154 4.57 3.57 17.86
N PRO A 155 4.41 4.49 18.82
CA PRO A 155 4.22 5.92 18.50
C PRO A 155 5.39 6.57 17.76
N HIS A 156 6.54 5.88 17.65
CA HIS A 156 7.77 6.40 17.07
C HIS A 156 8.34 5.53 15.93
N SER A 157 7.80 4.34 15.70
CA SER A 157 8.29 3.42 14.68
C SER A 157 7.15 2.67 14.00
N LEU A 158 7.38 2.34 12.74
CA LEU A 158 6.58 1.40 11.96
C LEU A 158 7.56 0.45 11.27
N SER A 159 7.39 -0.85 11.47
CA SER A 159 8.24 -1.89 10.88
C SER A 159 7.39 -3.04 10.33
N VAL A 160 7.91 -3.75 9.34
CA VAL A 160 7.24 -4.94 8.81
C VAL A 160 7.37 -6.07 9.84
N GLY A 161 6.23 -6.58 10.31
CA GLY A 161 6.17 -7.78 11.15
C GLY A 161 6.02 -9.05 10.31
N GLN A 162 5.21 -9.00 9.25
CA GLN A 162 5.08 -10.08 8.27
C GLN A 162 4.94 -9.50 6.86
N SER A 163 5.66 -10.09 5.90
CA SER A 163 5.50 -9.81 4.48
C SER A 163 4.11 -10.17 3.96
N GLU A 164 3.83 -9.78 2.73
CA GLU A 164 2.52 -9.92 2.12
C GLU A 164 2.09 -11.38 1.94
N TRP A 165 0.81 -11.67 2.21
CA TRP A 165 0.20 -12.99 2.10
C TRP A 165 -1.20 -12.93 1.50
N ILE A 166 -1.78 -14.10 1.19
CA ILE A 166 -3.15 -14.25 0.70
C ILE A 166 -3.93 -15.17 1.61
N ALA A 167 -5.18 -14.81 1.90
CA ALA A 167 -6.12 -15.71 2.51
C ALA A 167 -7.47 -15.68 1.82
N SER A 168 -8.23 -16.77 2.02
CA SER A 168 -9.62 -16.87 1.60
C SER A 168 -10.55 -16.73 2.81
N ALA A 169 -11.68 -16.07 2.60
CA ALA A 169 -12.84 -16.08 3.49
C ALA A 169 -13.58 -17.43 3.49
N GLN A 170 -13.37 -18.29 2.48
CA GLN A 170 -13.90 -19.67 2.43
C GLN A 170 -12.97 -20.70 3.06
N MET A 171 -11.65 -20.44 3.07
CA MET A 171 -10.81 -21.07 4.09
C MET A 171 -11.40 -20.65 5.42
N HIS A 172 -11.64 -21.61 6.32
CA HIS A 172 -11.98 -21.22 7.65
C HIS A 172 -10.84 -20.31 8.13
N LEU A 173 -11.15 -19.05 8.37
CA LEU A 173 -10.39 -18.20 9.28
C LEU A 173 -10.65 -18.75 10.69
N ASP A 174 -10.31 -20.03 10.87
CA ASP A 174 -10.55 -20.78 12.08
C ASP A 174 -9.65 -20.24 13.18
N ALA A 175 -9.81 -20.81 14.37
CA ALA A 175 -8.95 -20.47 15.46
C ALA A 175 -7.47 -20.63 15.14
N ALA A 176 -7.05 -21.49 14.20
CA ALA A 176 -5.66 -21.75 13.87
C ALA A 176 -5.07 -20.75 12.86
N PHE A 177 -5.77 -20.33 11.81
CA PHE A 177 -5.31 -19.24 10.93
C PHE A 177 -5.30 -17.91 11.69
N CYS A 178 -6.36 -17.67 12.46
CA CYS A 178 -6.42 -16.54 13.38
C CYS A 178 -5.55 -16.73 14.63
N GLN A 179 -4.94 -17.89 14.90
CA GLN A 179 -3.88 -18.05 15.93
C GLN A 179 -2.51 -17.92 15.27
N GLY A 180 -2.30 -18.34 14.02
CA GLY A 180 -1.09 -17.98 13.28
C GLY A 180 -0.94 -16.45 13.20
N LEU A 181 -2.05 -15.75 12.95
CA LEU A 181 -2.15 -14.32 13.22
C LEU A 181 -2.20 -14.02 14.74
N ALA A 182 -3.28 -14.27 15.48
CA ALA A 182 -3.49 -13.80 16.88
C ALA A 182 -2.78 -14.54 18.03
N SER A 183 -1.98 -15.57 17.78
CA SER A 183 -1.02 -16.14 18.75
C SER A 183 0.39 -15.57 18.57
N GLU A 184 0.67 -14.98 17.40
CA GLU A 184 1.81 -14.08 17.18
C GLU A 184 1.43 -12.59 17.39
N ILE A 185 0.14 -12.25 17.27
CA ILE A 185 -0.42 -10.89 17.31
C ILE A 185 -1.26 -10.71 18.57
N GLU A 186 -0.67 -10.14 19.62
CA GLU A 186 -1.42 -9.71 20.81
C GLU A 186 -2.21 -8.42 20.51
N PRO A 187 -3.49 -8.29 20.93
CA PRO A 187 -4.26 -7.06 20.76
C PRO A 187 -3.63 -5.86 21.50
N PRO A 188 -3.78 -4.61 20.98
CA PRO A 188 -4.79 -4.19 20.00
C PRO A 188 -4.34 -4.29 18.53
N LEU A 189 -5.27 -4.75 17.68
CA LEU A 189 -5.11 -4.90 16.23
C LEU A 189 -5.82 -3.76 15.49
N PHE A 190 -5.12 -3.10 14.59
CA PHE A 190 -5.64 -2.04 13.73
C PHE A 190 -5.73 -2.55 12.29
N LEU A 191 -6.85 -2.30 11.62
CA LEU A 191 -7.10 -2.73 10.25
C LEU A 191 -7.20 -1.52 9.33
N CYS A 192 -6.49 -1.54 8.21
CA CYS A 192 -6.61 -0.53 7.17
C CYS A 192 -6.72 -1.14 5.77
N GLY A 193 -7.17 -0.33 4.81
CA GLY A 193 -7.33 -0.72 3.41
C GLY A 193 -8.75 -1.16 3.05
N ASP A 194 -8.96 -1.44 1.76
CA ASP A 194 -10.29 -1.63 1.17
C ASP A 194 -11.05 -2.85 1.71
N ALA A 195 -10.35 -3.82 2.31
CA ALA A 195 -10.96 -5.00 2.91
C ALA A 195 -11.06 -4.95 4.46
N ALA A 196 -10.70 -3.83 5.10
CA ALA A 196 -10.59 -3.74 6.56
C ALA A 196 -11.89 -4.12 7.29
N SER A 197 -13.04 -3.59 6.83
CA SER A 197 -14.33 -3.88 7.45
C SER A 197 -14.77 -5.34 7.28
N GLU A 198 -14.45 -5.96 6.13
CA GLU A 198 -14.77 -7.37 5.88
C GLU A 198 -13.91 -8.28 6.75
N VAL A 199 -12.59 -8.05 6.76
CA VAL A 199 -11.64 -8.80 7.58
C VAL A 199 -11.96 -8.62 9.07
N GLY A 200 -12.29 -7.41 9.52
CA GLY A 200 -12.68 -7.14 10.90
C GLY A 200 -13.90 -7.94 11.35
N ARG A 201 -14.93 -8.07 10.49
CA ARG A 201 -16.09 -8.94 10.78
C ARG A 201 -15.70 -10.40 10.88
N LEU A 202 -14.78 -10.87 10.03
CA LEU A 202 -14.32 -12.25 10.01
C LEU A 202 -13.48 -12.60 11.25
N LEU A 203 -12.67 -11.66 11.75
CA LEU A 203 -11.90 -11.83 12.99
C LEU A 203 -12.80 -11.86 14.25
N GLY A 204 -14.00 -11.28 14.18
CA GLY A 204 -15.02 -11.37 15.23
C GLY A 204 -14.68 -10.59 16.50
N ALA A 205 -15.08 -11.10 17.67
CA ALA A 205 -14.88 -10.46 18.98
C ALA A 205 -13.51 -10.81 19.63
N ARG A 206 -12.51 -11.21 18.83
CA ARG A 206 -11.20 -11.63 19.34
C ARG A 206 -10.36 -10.42 19.73
N GLY A 207 -10.53 -9.95 20.95
CA GLY A 207 -9.73 -8.84 21.50
C GLY A 207 -10.15 -7.46 20.96
N GLU A 208 -9.25 -6.50 21.10
CA GLU A 208 -9.46 -5.12 20.67
C GLU A 208 -9.07 -4.96 19.19
N ILE A 209 -10.07 -5.01 18.31
CA ILE A 209 -9.90 -4.81 16.86
C ILE A 209 -10.48 -3.46 16.47
N TYR A 210 -9.70 -2.67 15.75
CA TYR A 210 -10.07 -1.34 15.30
C TYR A 210 -9.94 -1.23 13.79
N ASP A 211 -11.07 -1.20 13.09
CA ASP A 211 -11.10 -0.70 11.72
C ASP A 211 -10.81 0.81 11.75
N ILE A 212 -9.66 1.18 11.19
CA ILE A 212 -9.23 2.57 11.07
C ILE A 212 -9.41 3.10 9.64
N GLY A 213 -10.11 2.37 8.78
CA GLY A 213 -10.43 2.79 7.43
C GLY A 213 -9.21 2.87 6.52
N ASN A 214 -9.45 3.41 5.32
CA ASN A 214 -8.39 3.62 4.33
C ASN A 214 -7.77 5.02 4.50
N ALA A 215 -6.52 5.18 4.05
CA ALA A 215 -5.94 6.50 3.84
C ALA A 215 -6.70 7.23 2.72
N GLU A 216 -6.67 8.57 2.74
CA GLU A 216 -7.10 9.34 1.58
C GLU A 216 -6.22 8.96 0.37
N SER A 217 -6.83 8.85 -0.81
CA SER A 217 -6.14 8.34 -1.99
C SER A 217 -4.96 9.21 -2.43
N SER A 218 -5.05 10.53 -2.22
CA SER A 218 -3.93 11.46 -2.41
C SER A 218 -2.81 11.23 -1.39
N ALA A 219 -3.15 10.91 -0.13
CA ALA A 219 -2.16 10.58 0.90
C ALA A 219 -1.39 9.28 0.56
N LEU A 220 -2.05 8.28 -0.02
CA LEU A 220 -1.38 7.06 -0.46
C LEU A 220 -0.40 7.31 -1.62
N ALA A 221 -0.81 8.08 -2.63
CA ALA A 221 0.09 8.47 -3.72
C ALA A 221 1.23 9.39 -3.24
N LEU A 222 1.00 10.21 -2.21
CA LEU A 222 2.04 11.00 -1.55
C LEU A 222 3.09 10.11 -0.87
N GLU A 223 2.69 9.08 -0.12
CA GLU A 223 3.65 8.15 0.49
C GLU A 223 4.46 7.38 -0.55
N ILE A 224 3.86 7.02 -1.69
CA ILE A 224 4.58 6.45 -2.84
C ILE A 224 5.57 7.47 -3.41
N ALA A 225 5.19 8.73 -3.52
CA ALA A 225 6.07 9.80 -3.99
C ALA A 225 7.26 10.00 -3.05
N LEU A 226 7.04 10.00 -1.73
CA LEU A 226 8.07 10.15 -0.71
C LEU A 226 9.03 8.95 -0.69
N ALA A 227 8.50 7.73 -0.66
CA ALA A 227 9.30 6.51 -0.68
C ALA A 227 10.08 6.38 -1.99
N GLY A 228 9.44 6.63 -3.13
CA GLY A 228 10.10 6.60 -4.42
C GLY A 228 11.16 7.69 -4.55
N ALA A 229 10.91 8.88 -4.00
CA ALA A 229 11.91 9.93 -3.94
C ALA A 229 13.15 9.51 -3.13
N ALA A 230 12.94 8.89 -1.97
CA ALA A 230 14.02 8.39 -1.14
C ALA A 230 14.85 7.31 -1.86
N GLN A 231 14.21 6.34 -2.50
CA GLN A 231 14.89 5.30 -3.29
C GLN A 231 15.74 5.90 -4.42
N ILE A 232 15.21 6.89 -5.14
CA ILE A 232 15.94 7.55 -6.23
C ILE A 232 17.15 8.31 -5.71
N VAL A 233 16.99 9.09 -4.63
CA VAL A 233 18.09 9.85 -4.01
C VAL A 233 19.16 8.92 -3.44
N ALA A 234 18.77 7.76 -2.92
CA ALA A 234 19.70 6.74 -2.43
C ALA A 234 20.41 5.96 -3.55
N GLY A 235 20.00 6.13 -4.81
CA GLY A 235 20.52 5.35 -5.94
C GLY A 235 20.03 3.89 -5.96
N GLU A 236 18.94 3.61 -5.26
CA GLU A 236 18.33 2.28 -5.11
C GLU A 236 17.22 2.04 -6.15
N ALA A 237 16.84 3.06 -6.92
CA ALA A 237 15.85 2.91 -7.98
C ALA A 237 16.35 1.93 -9.05
N GLU A 238 15.55 0.90 -9.31
CA GLU A 238 15.83 -0.11 -10.32
C GLU A 238 15.83 0.48 -11.74
N ASN A 239 16.35 -0.29 -12.70
CA ASN A 239 16.07 0.00 -14.10
C ASN A 239 14.54 -0.01 -14.30
N PRO A 240 13.93 1.01 -14.95
CA PRO A 240 12.49 1.05 -15.13
C PRO A 240 11.89 -0.24 -15.72
N LEU A 241 12.64 -0.96 -16.56
CA LEU A 241 12.18 -2.24 -17.12
C LEU A 241 12.04 -3.35 -16.09
N ASP A 242 12.83 -3.32 -15.02
CA ASP A 242 12.91 -4.37 -14.01
C ASP A 242 11.82 -4.25 -12.94
N VAL A 243 11.23 -3.05 -12.77
CA VAL A 243 10.15 -2.80 -11.81
C VAL A 243 8.96 -3.71 -12.07
N LYS A 244 8.69 -4.67 -11.17
CA LYS A 244 7.62 -5.67 -11.36
C LYS A 244 6.45 -5.42 -10.42
N PRO A 245 5.22 -5.70 -10.88
CA PRO A 245 4.08 -5.76 -9.98
C PRO A 245 4.24 -6.92 -8.99
N LEU A 246 3.77 -6.71 -7.76
CA LEU A 246 3.73 -7.70 -6.71
C LEU A 246 2.48 -8.59 -6.91
N TYR A 247 2.64 -9.63 -7.72
CA TYR A 247 1.60 -10.61 -7.97
C TYR A 247 1.67 -11.76 -6.98
N LEU A 248 0.94 -11.62 -5.88
CA LEU A 248 0.89 -12.65 -4.85
C LEU A 248 -0.07 -13.79 -5.21
N ALA A 249 -1.12 -13.49 -6.01
CA ALA A 249 -2.22 -14.43 -6.24
C ALA A 249 -1.86 -15.49 -7.28
N PRO A 250 -2.04 -16.79 -6.96
CA PRO A 250 -1.84 -17.84 -7.95
C PRO A 250 -2.77 -17.62 -9.15
N SER A 251 -2.26 -17.99 -10.32
CA SER A 251 -3.01 -17.99 -11.56
C SER A 251 -4.22 -18.92 -11.46
N HIS A 252 -5.22 -18.69 -12.31
CA HIS A 252 -6.40 -19.56 -12.39
C HIS A 252 -6.03 -21.02 -12.76
N ALA A 253 -4.88 -21.23 -13.42
CA ALA A 253 -4.40 -22.57 -13.74
C ALA A 253 -3.80 -23.28 -12.51
N GLU A 254 -2.98 -22.59 -11.73
CA GLU A 254 -2.36 -23.13 -10.50
C GLU A 254 -3.44 -23.49 -9.47
N ARG A 255 -4.31 -22.54 -9.13
CA ARG A 255 -5.76 -22.68 -9.32
C ARG A 255 -6.35 -24.08 -9.41
N TYR A 256 -6.98 -24.28 -10.55
CA TYR A 256 -7.57 -25.52 -10.97
C TYR A 256 -6.75 -26.78 -10.65
N LEU A 257 -5.41 -26.71 -10.72
CA LEU A 257 -4.53 -27.83 -10.38
C LEU A 257 -4.55 -28.19 -8.88
N ALA A 258 -4.48 -27.23 -7.96
CA ALA A 258 -4.49 -27.57 -6.53
C ALA A 258 -5.87 -28.04 -6.05
N GLU A 259 -6.96 -27.43 -6.56
CA GLU A 259 -8.32 -27.89 -6.30
C GLU A 259 -8.52 -29.34 -6.76
N ARG A 260 -8.01 -29.68 -7.97
CA ARG A 260 -8.04 -31.04 -8.51
C ARG A 260 -7.18 -32.02 -7.70
N ASN A 261 -6.12 -31.55 -7.05
CA ASN A 261 -5.22 -32.36 -6.24
C ASN A 261 -5.60 -32.41 -4.74
N GLY A 262 -6.73 -31.81 -4.34
CA GLY A 262 -7.19 -31.79 -2.94
C GLY A 262 -6.32 -30.97 -2.00
N GLY A 263 -5.48 -30.08 -2.52
CA GLY A 263 -4.55 -29.25 -1.75
C GLY A 263 -5.03 -27.83 -1.53
N VAL A 264 -4.53 -27.20 -0.45
CA VAL A 264 -4.57 -25.75 -0.21
C VAL A 264 -3.31 -25.14 -0.83
N TYR A 265 -3.39 -23.98 -1.48
CA TYR A 265 -2.18 -23.27 -1.95
C TYR A 265 -1.35 -22.84 -0.75
N SER A 266 -0.10 -23.30 -0.66
CA SER A 266 0.92 -22.63 0.14
C SER A 266 1.54 -21.53 -0.73
N SER A 267 1.35 -20.27 -0.35
CA SER A 267 2.18 -19.16 -0.81
C SER A 267 3.53 -19.19 -0.12
#